data_AF-A0A5B9YAF4-F1
#
_entry.id   AF-A0A5B9YAF4-F1
#
_cell.length_a   1.000
_cell.length_b   1.000
_cell.length_c   1.000
_cell.angle_alpha   90.00
_cell.angle_beta   90.00
_cell.angle_gamma   90.00
#
_symmetry.space_group_name_H-M   'P 1'
#
loop_
_entity.id
_entity.type
_entity.pdbx_description
1 polymer ?
#
loop_
_entity_poly.entity_id
_entity_poly.type
_entity_poly.pdbx_seq_one_letter_code
_entity_poly.pdbx_strand_id
1 'polypeptide(L)'
;MKKLKDERIINQTNKILSPMYFLTLVLLILGICIKWQFTKEITMYIIEILVIPITLGYMLISLGVRGLLFQKARDEQTLRMKQSVISKCYGISFFILIIGEFILMLIFPKNIDILSIYMGVWFIPAMIITVYVIKKGLLIWGGKERAKTGIKEFKKRTCIGALFFGIIMGGPHMIKDNMFNPWGFLWIVGMAVSWGVLFYFMMKLMISISEKKADQEVRKAECLDGEEYEEYKDENS
;
A
#
# COMPACT_ATOMS: atom_id res chain seq x y z
N MET A 1 -22.89 -9.12 -15.34
CA MET A 1 -22.71 -8.37 -14.06
C MET A 1 -21.32 -8.42 -13.41
N LYS A 2 -20.38 -9.33 -13.77
CA LYS A 2 -19.04 -9.41 -13.13
C LYS A 2 -18.13 -8.17 -13.34
N LYS A 3 -18.23 -7.46 -14.48
CA LYS A 3 -17.35 -6.31 -14.83
C LYS A 3 -17.62 -5.03 -14.02
N LEU A 4 -18.90 -4.72 -13.75
CA LEU A 4 -19.31 -3.47 -13.09
C LEU A 4 -18.86 -3.38 -11.62
N LYS A 5 -18.82 -4.51 -10.91
CA LYS A 5 -18.41 -4.55 -9.50
C LYS A 5 -16.90 -4.33 -9.33
N ASP A 6 -16.09 -4.79 -10.29
CA ASP A 6 -14.64 -4.58 -10.29
C ASP A 6 -14.27 -3.10 -10.54
N GLU A 7 -14.99 -2.38 -11.42
CA GLU A 7 -14.75 -0.94 -11.62
C GLU A 7 -15.09 -0.08 -10.40
N ARG A 8 -16.18 -0.38 -9.69
CA ARG A 8 -16.54 0.35 -8.46
C ARG A 8 -15.45 0.21 -7.39
N ILE A 9 -14.92 -1.00 -7.20
CA ILE A 9 -13.84 -1.27 -6.24
C ILE A 9 -12.57 -0.53 -6.65
N ILE A 10 -12.19 -0.58 -7.94
CA ILE A 10 -11.02 0.12 -8.47
C ILE A 10 -11.15 1.63 -8.24
N ASN A 11 -12.31 2.21 -8.52
CA ASN A 11 -12.56 3.64 -8.33
C ASN A 11 -12.49 4.05 -6.86
N GLN A 12 -13.09 3.26 -5.95
CA GLN A 12 -13.00 3.53 -4.52
C GLN A 12 -11.56 3.38 -3.99
N THR A 13 -10.83 2.39 -4.49
CA THR A 13 -9.41 2.17 -4.15
C THR A 13 -8.55 3.33 -4.65
N ASN A 14 -8.74 3.78 -5.88
CA ASN A 14 -8.05 4.96 -6.44
C ASN A 14 -8.36 6.23 -5.64
N LYS A 15 -9.62 6.41 -5.20
CA LYS A 15 -10.03 7.53 -4.35
C LYS A 15 -9.31 7.54 -2.99
N ILE A 16 -8.96 6.37 -2.45
CA ILE A 16 -8.17 6.25 -1.20
C ILE A 16 -6.68 6.45 -1.46
N LEU A 17 -6.14 5.85 -2.52
CA LEU A 17 -4.69 5.88 -2.84
C LEU A 17 -4.23 7.25 -3.34
N SER A 18 -5.05 7.95 -4.13
CA SER A 18 -4.68 9.23 -4.73
C SER A 18 -4.21 10.29 -3.71
N PRO A 19 -4.92 10.59 -2.61
CA PRO A 19 -4.43 11.55 -1.62
C PRO A 19 -3.17 11.07 -0.89
N MET A 20 -2.94 9.75 -0.80
CA MET A 20 -1.77 9.18 -0.14
C MET A 20 -0.47 9.44 -0.91
N TYR A 21 -0.56 9.63 -2.23
CA TYR A 21 0.57 10.13 -3.03
C TYR A 21 1.08 11.48 -2.50
N PHE A 22 0.18 12.45 -2.34
CA PHE A 22 0.56 13.78 -1.86
C PHE A 22 1.06 13.74 -0.41
N LEU A 23 0.43 12.93 0.45
CA LEU A 23 0.94 12.69 1.79
C LEU A 23 2.37 12.13 1.76
N THR A 24 2.65 11.17 0.89
CA THR A 24 3.98 10.58 0.72
C THR A 24 5.00 11.64 0.27
N LEU A 25 4.64 12.53 -0.67
CA LEU A 25 5.52 13.63 -1.09
C LEU A 25 5.82 14.61 0.06
N VAL A 26 4.80 14.97 0.85
CA VAL A 26 5.00 15.84 2.03
C VAL A 26 5.92 15.17 3.04
N LEU A 27 5.70 13.89 3.34
CA LEU A 27 6.56 13.12 4.24
C LEU A 27 7.99 12.97 3.70
N LEU A 28 8.17 12.83 2.38
CA LEU A 28 9.49 12.82 1.74
C LEU A 28 10.21 14.15 1.94
N ILE A 29 9.54 15.28 1.69
CA ILE A 29 10.12 16.61 1.88
C ILE A 29 10.51 16.81 3.35
N LEU A 30 9.64 16.45 4.29
CA LEU A 30 9.97 16.47 5.72
C LEU A 30 11.16 15.55 6.04
N GLY A 31 11.20 14.35 5.45
CA GLY A 31 12.32 13.43 5.56
C GLY A 31 13.64 14.03 5.09
N ILE A 32 13.64 14.76 3.96
CA ILE A 32 14.82 15.50 3.46
C ILE A 32 15.26 16.52 4.51
N CYS A 33 14.34 17.34 5.03
CA CYS A 33 14.66 18.36 6.04
C CYS A 33 15.27 17.75 7.31
N ILE A 34 14.72 16.64 7.78
CA ILE A 34 15.24 15.92 8.96
C ILE A 34 16.63 15.38 8.65
N LYS A 35 16.80 14.64 7.55
CA LYS A 35 18.10 14.08 7.15
C LYS A 35 19.18 15.12 6.99
N TRP A 36 18.84 16.30 6.49
CA TRP A 36 19.79 17.39 6.27
C TRP A 36 20.46 17.86 7.56
N GLN A 37 19.80 17.70 8.71
CA GLN A 37 20.39 17.98 10.01
C GLN A 37 21.42 16.92 10.45
N PHE A 38 21.32 15.69 9.95
CA PHE A 38 22.17 14.56 10.34
C PHE A 38 23.27 14.24 9.32
N THR A 39 23.00 14.41 8.02
CA THR A 39 23.96 14.13 6.95
C THR A 39 23.76 15.05 5.75
N LYS A 40 24.88 15.47 5.17
CA LYS A 40 24.95 16.24 3.92
C LYS A 40 25.38 15.38 2.74
N GLU A 41 25.58 14.08 2.94
CA GLU A 41 26.01 13.17 1.89
C GLU A 41 24.87 12.91 0.91
N ILE A 42 25.09 13.27 -0.37
CA ILE A 42 24.09 13.14 -1.44
C ILE A 42 23.65 11.68 -1.64
N THR A 43 24.52 10.71 -1.35
CA THR A 43 24.22 9.26 -1.41
C THR A 43 23.03 8.87 -0.54
N MET A 44 22.79 9.59 0.56
CA MET A 44 21.68 9.32 1.49
C MET A 44 20.33 9.85 0.99
N TYR A 45 20.34 10.62 -0.12
CA TYR A 45 19.15 11.21 -0.75
C TYR A 45 18.78 10.55 -2.10
N ILE A 46 19.40 9.41 -2.44
CA ILE A 46 19.18 8.74 -3.73
C ILE A 46 17.71 8.37 -3.93
N ILE A 47 17.00 7.92 -2.88
CA ILE A 47 15.59 7.54 -3.02
C ILE A 47 14.75 8.77 -3.36
N GLU A 48 14.96 9.92 -2.73
CA GLU A 48 14.20 11.13 -3.03
C GLU A 48 14.47 11.63 -4.45
N ILE A 49 15.74 11.59 -4.88
CA ILE A 49 16.18 11.93 -6.24
C ILE A 49 15.57 10.97 -7.28
N LEU A 50 15.27 9.73 -6.93
CA LEU A 50 14.58 8.80 -7.81
C LEU A 50 13.05 8.99 -7.76
N VAL A 51 12.45 8.93 -6.58
CA VAL A 51 11.00 8.91 -6.39
C VAL A 51 10.37 10.19 -6.94
N ILE A 52 10.85 11.36 -6.52
CA ILE A 52 10.19 12.64 -6.83
C ILE A 52 10.17 12.89 -8.35
N PRO A 53 11.30 12.84 -9.08
CA PRO A 53 11.30 13.07 -10.52
C PRO A 53 10.55 11.99 -11.30
N ILE A 54 10.69 10.72 -10.93
CA ILE A 54 10.01 9.61 -11.65
C ILE A 54 8.49 9.75 -11.52
N THR A 55 7.98 9.99 -10.31
CA THR A 55 6.53 10.03 -10.10
C THR A 55 5.92 11.34 -10.59
N LEU A 56 6.62 12.48 -10.45
CA LEU A 56 6.19 13.74 -11.05
C LEU A 56 6.22 13.67 -12.58
N GLY A 57 7.30 13.15 -13.17
CA GLY A 57 7.42 12.97 -14.61
C GLY A 57 6.31 12.08 -15.17
N TYR A 58 6.08 10.93 -14.53
CA TYR A 58 4.97 10.03 -14.91
C TYR A 58 3.61 10.72 -14.80
N MET A 59 3.37 11.47 -13.72
CA MET A 59 2.12 12.21 -13.52
C MET A 59 1.91 13.26 -14.61
N LEU A 60 2.94 14.06 -14.91
CA LEU A 60 2.87 15.13 -15.90
C LEU A 60 2.62 14.58 -17.31
N ILE A 61 3.37 13.55 -17.71
CA ILE A 61 3.20 12.89 -19.02
C ILE A 61 1.81 12.26 -19.12
N SER A 62 1.41 11.47 -18.12
CA SER A 62 0.14 10.73 -18.15
C SER A 62 -1.09 11.64 -18.15
N LEU A 63 -1.04 12.75 -17.41
CA LEU A 63 -2.11 13.75 -17.43
C LEU A 63 -2.06 14.60 -18.71
N GLY A 64 -0.86 14.89 -19.24
CA GLY A 64 -0.67 15.70 -20.45
C GLY A 64 -1.18 15.01 -21.70
N VAL A 65 -0.84 13.73 -21.89
CA VAL A 65 -1.35 12.89 -23.00
C VAL A 65 -2.89 12.81 -22.98
N ARG A 66 -3.50 12.92 -21.81
CA ARG A 66 -4.97 12.88 -21.64
C ARG A 66 -5.64 14.25 -21.70
N GLY A 67 -4.88 15.34 -21.87
CA GLY A 67 -5.40 16.71 -21.84
C GLY A 67 -5.91 17.18 -20.47
N LEU A 68 -5.60 16.45 -19.39
CA LEU A 68 -6.19 16.65 -18.07
C LEU A 68 -5.36 17.56 -17.15
N LEU A 69 -4.16 17.97 -17.55
CA LEU A 69 -3.22 18.72 -16.69
C LEU A 69 -3.85 19.97 -16.06
N PHE A 70 -4.39 20.86 -16.91
CA PHE A 70 -4.94 22.15 -16.47
C PHE A 70 -6.48 22.16 -16.37
N GLN A 71 -7.13 21.06 -16.72
CA GLN A 71 -8.58 20.98 -16.68
C GLN A 71 -9.05 20.89 -15.22
N LYS A 72 -9.84 21.86 -14.76
CA LYS A 72 -10.49 21.76 -13.45
C LYS A 72 -11.46 20.57 -13.51
N ALA A 73 -11.33 19.63 -12.57
CA ALA A 73 -12.24 18.49 -12.48
C ALA A 73 -13.63 19.01 -12.08
N ARG A 74 -14.48 19.29 -13.07
CA ARG A 74 -15.87 19.73 -12.88
C ARG A 74 -16.84 18.56 -12.94
N ASP A 75 -16.48 17.52 -13.68
CA ASP A 75 -17.24 16.29 -13.88
C ASP A 75 -16.61 15.11 -13.11
N GLU A 76 -17.46 14.18 -12.68
CA GLU A 76 -17.04 13.01 -11.90
C GLU A 76 -16.10 12.09 -12.71
N GLN A 77 -16.26 12.03 -14.02
CA GLN A 77 -15.42 11.22 -14.90
C GLN A 77 -13.97 11.73 -14.95
N THR A 78 -13.77 13.03 -15.16
CA THR A 78 -12.43 13.64 -15.11
C THR A 78 -11.76 13.46 -13.76
N LEU A 79 -12.52 13.57 -12.66
CA LEU A 79 -11.98 13.33 -11.32
C LEU A 79 -11.49 11.88 -11.17
N ARG A 80 -12.28 10.89 -11.59
CA ARG A 80 -11.92 9.46 -11.55
C ARG A 80 -10.67 9.19 -12.40
N MET A 81 -10.56 9.80 -13.58
CA MET A 81 -9.38 9.67 -14.44
C MET A 81 -8.12 10.23 -13.78
N LYS A 82 -8.19 11.42 -13.16
CA LYS A 82 -7.07 12.00 -12.41
C LYS A 82 -6.66 11.12 -11.23
N GLN A 83 -7.62 10.66 -10.43
CA GLN A 83 -7.36 9.79 -9.28
C GLN A 83 -6.70 8.47 -9.70
N SER A 84 -7.08 7.90 -10.84
CA SER A 84 -6.48 6.69 -11.40
C SER A 84 -5.01 6.88 -11.81
N VAL A 85 -4.65 8.05 -12.34
CA VAL A 85 -3.24 8.35 -12.63
C VAL A 85 -2.46 8.56 -11.34
N ILE A 86 -2.98 9.36 -10.42
CA ILE A 86 -2.30 9.68 -9.15
C ILE A 86 -2.14 8.44 -8.25
N SER A 87 -3.11 7.53 -8.23
CA SER A 87 -2.99 6.26 -7.48
C SER A 87 -1.86 5.38 -8.00
N LYS A 88 -1.60 5.39 -9.32
CA LYS A 88 -0.43 4.73 -9.90
C LYS A 88 0.87 5.40 -9.49
N CYS A 89 0.91 6.74 -9.44
CA CYS A 89 2.07 7.47 -8.90
C CYS A 89 2.37 7.04 -7.46
N TYR A 90 1.35 6.91 -6.60
CA TYR A 90 1.50 6.38 -5.25
C TYR A 90 2.10 4.97 -5.25
N GLY A 91 1.56 4.06 -6.09
CA GLY A 91 2.08 2.70 -6.20
C GLY A 91 3.55 2.66 -6.59
N ILE A 92 3.95 3.45 -7.58
CA ILE A 92 5.36 3.58 -8.01
C ILE A 92 6.22 4.11 -6.86
N SER A 93 5.83 5.21 -6.20
CA SER A 93 6.58 5.75 -5.06
C SER A 93 6.73 4.74 -3.93
N PHE A 94 5.65 4.02 -3.62
CA PHE A 94 5.62 3.07 -2.51
C PHE A 94 6.61 1.92 -2.70
N PHE A 95 6.64 1.34 -3.91
CA PHE A 95 7.58 0.25 -4.19
C PHE A 95 9.04 0.73 -4.27
N ILE A 96 9.30 1.90 -4.86
CA ILE A 96 10.65 2.46 -4.89
C ILE A 96 11.14 2.75 -3.46
N LEU A 97 10.27 3.28 -2.59
CA LEU A 97 10.61 3.56 -1.19
C LEU A 97 10.98 2.29 -0.44
N ILE A 98 10.11 1.26 -0.48
CA ILE A 98 10.35 0.01 0.26
C ILE A 98 11.60 -0.70 -0.28
N ILE A 99 11.66 -0.93 -1.59
CA ILE A 99 12.77 -1.67 -2.19
C ILE A 99 14.08 -0.88 -2.04
N GLY A 100 14.03 0.42 -2.30
CA GLY A 100 15.18 1.31 -2.19
C GLY A 100 15.72 1.37 -0.76
N GLU A 101 14.85 1.49 0.25
CA GLU A 101 15.27 1.53 1.66
C GLU A 101 16.02 0.26 2.04
N PHE A 102 15.46 -0.91 1.73
CA PHE A 102 16.12 -2.18 2.03
C PHE A 102 17.45 -2.35 1.30
N ILE A 103 17.54 -1.94 0.03
CA ILE A 103 18.80 -1.97 -0.72
C ILE A 103 19.83 -1.04 -0.07
N LEU A 104 19.45 0.19 0.29
CA LEU A 104 20.36 1.14 0.93
C LEU A 104 20.79 0.68 2.32
N MET A 105 19.92 0.04 3.10
CA MET A 105 20.27 -0.53 4.40
C MET A 105 21.33 -1.63 4.29
N LEU A 106 21.29 -2.42 3.20
CA LEU A 106 22.31 -3.44 2.92
C LEU A 106 23.64 -2.84 2.46
N ILE A 107 23.61 -1.78 1.64
CA ILE A 107 24.83 -1.13 1.11
C ILE A 107 25.49 -0.24 2.19
N PHE A 108 24.70 0.44 3.01
CA PHE A 108 25.16 1.40 4.02
C PHE A 108 24.68 1.03 5.44
N PRO A 109 25.12 -0.12 6.00
CA PRO A 109 24.65 -0.60 7.29
C PRO A 109 25.02 0.31 8.47
N LYS A 110 26.01 1.20 8.32
CA LYS A 110 26.38 2.19 9.34
C LYS A 110 25.41 3.37 9.44
N ASN A 111 24.53 3.54 8.44
CA ASN A 111 23.61 4.67 8.34
C ASN A 111 22.14 4.25 8.53
N ILE A 112 21.90 3.08 9.15
CA ILE A 112 20.55 2.54 9.35
C ILE A 112 19.63 3.54 10.05
N ASP A 113 20.11 4.29 11.03
CA ASP A 113 19.30 5.29 11.75
C ASP A 113 18.74 6.36 10.80
N ILE A 114 19.56 6.85 9.88
CA ILE A 114 19.16 7.87 8.88
C ILE A 114 18.24 7.24 7.83
N LEU A 115 18.54 6.01 7.40
CA LEU A 115 17.73 5.29 6.41
C LEU A 115 16.35 4.91 6.97
N SER A 116 16.24 4.63 8.27
CA SER A 116 14.98 4.28 8.94
C SER A 116 13.92 5.39 8.88
N ILE A 117 14.31 6.63 8.53
CA ILE A 117 13.37 7.73 8.27
C ILE A 117 12.42 7.36 7.11
N TYR A 118 12.89 6.62 6.09
CA TYR A 118 12.04 6.15 4.99
C TYR A 118 10.91 5.24 5.48
N MET A 119 11.14 4.45 6.55
CA MET A 119 10.12 3.64 7.18
C MET A 119 8.89 4.47 7.54
N GLY A 120 9.06 5.63 8.17
CA GLY A 120 7.94 6.53 8.47
C GLY A 120 7.20 7.01 7.22
N VAL A 121 7.95 7.30 6.15
CA VAL A 121 7.42 7.84 4.90
C VAL A 121 6.48 6.85 4.20
N TRP A 122 6.81 5.56 4.12
CA TRP A 122 5.93 4.57 3.48
C TRP A 122 4.96 3.90 4.46
N PHE A 123 5.32 3.76 5.73
CA PHE A 123 4.50 3.07 6.72
C PHE A 123 3.25 3.87 7.09
N ILE A 124 3.37 5.19 7.29
CA ILE A 124 2.23 6.04 7.66
C ILE A 124 1.12 5.98 6.59
N PRO A 125 1.39 6.24 5.29
CA PRO A 125 0.37 6.12 4.24
C PRO A 125 -0.20 4.69 4.14
N ALA A 126 0.65 3.66 4.24
CA ALA A 126 0.19 2.27 4.19
C ALA A 126 -0.78 1.91 5.31
N MET A 127 -0.52 2.39 6.53
CA MET A 127 -1.41 2.18 7.68
C MET A 127 -2.75 2.90 7.47
N ILE A 128 -2.73 4.14 6.99
CA ILE A 128 -3.94 4.90 6.69
C ILE A 128 -4.77 4.16 5.63
N ILE A 129 -4.17 3.76 4.51
CA ILE A 129 -4.83 3.01 3.44
C ILE A 129 -5.47 1.75 3.99
N THR A 130 -4.68 0.97 4.74
CA THR A 130 -5.12 -0.26 5.38
C THR A 130 -6.38 -0.04 6.22
N VAL A 131 -6.39 0.97 7.10
CA VAL A 131 -7.55 1.29 7.94
C VAL A 131 -8.76 1.67 7.09
N TYR A 132 -8.59 2.51 6.07
CA TYR A 132 -9.68 2.92 5.18
C TYR A 132 -10.25 1.76 4.35
N VAL A 133 -9.38 0.90 3.83
CA VAL A 133 -9.77 -0.29 3.07
C VAL A 133 -10.56 -1.26 3.95
N ILE A 134 -10.11 -1.51 5.19
CA ILE A 134 -10.86 -2.34 6.15
C ILE A 134 -12.21 -1.71 6.46
N LYS A 135 -12.23 -0.40 6.78
CA LYS A 135 -13.46 0.32 7.13
C LYS A 135 -14.53 0.23 6.04
N LYS A 136 -14.12 0.23 4.77
CA LYS A 136 -15.01 0.14 3.60
C LYS A 136 -15.24 -1.28 3.07
N GLY A 137 -14.81 -2.31 3.78
CA GLY A 137 -15.01 -3.69 3.32
C GLY A 137 -14.22 -4.07 2.04
N LEU A 138 -13.25 -3.24 1.63
CA LEU A 138 -12.60 -3.35 0.32
C LEU A 138 -11.54 -4.46 0.25
N LEU A 139 -11.22 -5.09 1.37
CA LEU A 139 -10.27 -6.21 1.43
C LEU A 139 -10.87 -7.52 0.89
N ILE A 140 -12.20 -7.63 0.77
CA ILE A 140 -12.85 -8.86 0.30
C ILE A 140 -13.37 -8.67 -1.11
N TRP A 141 -12.61 -9.28 -2.02
CA TRP A 141 -12.95 -9.36 -3.41
C TRP A 141 -13.95 -10.48 -3.66
N GLY A 142 -15.23 -10.17 -3.71
CA GLY A 142 -16.27 -11.04 -4.27
C GLY A 142 -16.56 -12.34 -3.51
N GLY A 143 -17.58 -13.07 -3.95
CA GLY A 143 -18.21 -14.17 -3.20
C GLY A 143 -17.26 -15.28 -2.74
N LYS A 144 -17.79 -16.22 -1.94
CA LYS A 144 -17.06 -17.29 -1.21
C LYS A 144 -15.94 -17.98 -2.00
N GLU A 145 -16.03 -18.11 -3.32
CA GLU A 145 -14.97 -18.65 -4.18
C GLU A 145 -13.74 -17.74 -4.31
N ARG A 146 -13.89 -16.43 -4.56
CA ARG A 146 -12.76 -15.50 -4.65
C ARG A 146 -12.06 -15.33 -3.29
N ALA A 147 -12.80 -15.45 -2.18
CA ALA A 147 -12.20 -15.48 -0.84
C ALA A 147 -11.23 -16.66 -0.65
N LYS A 148 -11.59 -17.87 -1.11
CA LYS A 148 -10.70 -19.04 -1.05
C LYS A 148 -9.44 -18.87 -1.90
N THR A 149 -9.59 -18.37 -3.13
CA THR A 149 -8.45 -18.09 -4.02
C THR A 149 -7.57 -16.96 -3.45
N GLY A 150 -8.19 -15.92 -2.90
CA GLY A 150 -7.51 -14.81 -2.23
C GLY A 150 -6.68 -15.26 -1.04
N ILE A 151 -7.18 -16.19 -0.20
CA ILE A 151 -6.41 -16.77 0.91
C ILE A 151 -5.21 -17.57 0.40
N LYS A 152 -5.35 -18.34 -0.69
CA LYS A 152 -4.23 -19.11 -1.27
C LYS A 152 -3.15 -18.19 -1.82
N GLU A 153 -3.52 -17.16 -2.58
CA GLU A 153 -2.57 -16.15 -3.05
C GLU A 153 -1.94 -15.38 -1.90
N PHE A 154 -2.73 -15.01 -0.90
CA PHE A 154 -2.25 -14.32 0.29
C PHE A 154 -1.18 -15.13 1.01
N LYS A 155 -1.43 -16.42 1.30
CA LYS A 155 -0.43 -17.32 1.89
C LYS A 155 0.86 -17.35 1.07
N LYS A 156 0.75 -17.47 -0.26
CA LYS A 156 1.93 -17.46 -1.15
C LYS A 156 2.72 -16.16 -1.01
N ARG A 157 2.05 -15.01 -1.06
CA ARG A 157 2.68 -13.68 -0.94
C ARG A 157 3.28 -13.46 0.46
N THR A 158 2.61 -13.91 1.52
CA THR A 158 3.13 -13.88 2.89
C THR A 158 4.38 -14.73 3.02
N CYS A 159 4.41 -15.95 2.47
CA CYS A 159 5.62 -16.78 2.50
C CYS A 159 6.78 -16.12 1.76
N ILE A 160 6.54 -15.55 0.57
CA ILE A 160 7.58 -14.85 -0.20
C ILE A 160 8.11 -13.64 0.59
N GLY A 161 7.22 -12.82 1.16
CA GLY A 161 7.60 -11.66 1.96
C GLY A 161 8.34 -12.04 3.24
N ALA A 162 7.90 -13.09 3.92
CA ALA A 162 8.54 -13.60 5.12
C ALA A 162 9.97 -14.12 4.84
N LEU A 163 10.16 -14.86 3.74
CA LEU A 163 11.48 -15.31 3.31
C LEU A 163 12.38 -14.14 2.96
N PHE A 164 11.88 -13.17 2.19
CA PHE A 164 12.61 -11.97 1.83
C PHE A 164 13.06 -11.18 3.07
N PHE A 165 12.16 -10.95 4.01
CA PHE A 165 12.45 -10.24 5.25
C PHE A 165 13.43 -11.01 6.14
N GLY A 166 13.28 -12.34 6.24
CA GLY A 166 14.21 -13.20 6.96
C GLY A 166 15.62 -13.12 6.38
N ILE A 167 15.77 -13.18 5.05
CA ILE A 167 17.07 -13.07 4.37
C ILE A 167 17.70 -11.70 4.61
N ILE A 168 16.94 -10.61 4.49
CA ILE A 168 17.48 -9.26 4.66
C ILE A 168 17.89 -9.00 6.11
N MET A 169 17.05 -9.35 7.07
CA MET A 169 17.30 -9.09 8.48
C MET A 169 18.31 -10.07 9.09
N GLY A 170 18.32 -11.31 8.64
CA GLY A 170 19.21 -12.35 9.15
C GLY A 170 20.47 -12.57 8.33
N GLY A 171 20.53 -12.06 7.10
CA GLY A 171 21.67 -12.15 6.19
C GLY A 171 23.00 -11.68 6.80
N PRO A 172 23.04 -10.54 7.51
CA PRO A 172 24.24 -10.10 8.19
C PRO A 172 24.78 -11.10 9.23
N HIS A 173 23.94 -11.98 9.78
CA HIS A 173 24.35 -13.00 10.74
C HIS A 173 24.89 -14.28 10.09
N MET A 174 24.70 -14.48 8.77
CA MET A 174 25.26 -15.62 8.04
C MET A 174 26.77 -15.51 7.83
N ILE A 175 27.31 -14.29 7.85
CA ILE A 175 28.74 -14.04 7.64
C ILE A 175 29.29 -13.46 8.93
N LYS A 176 30.10 -14.25 9.64
CA LYS A 176 30.82 -13.81 10.83
C LYS A 176 32.30 -14.05 10.60
N ASP A 177 33.12 -13.02 10.77
CA ASP A 177 34.58 -13.08 10.56
C ASP A 177 34.97 -13.56 9.15
N ASN A 178 34.23 -13.12 8.13
CA ASN A 178 34.35 -13.56 6.72
C ASN A 178 34.14 -15.07 6.49
N MET A 179 33.65 -15.80 7.48
CA MET A 179 33.31 -17.21 7.38
C MET A 179 31.81 -17.42 7.46
N PHE A 180 31.34 -18.49 6.80
CA PHE A 180 29.95 -18.92 6.87
C PHE A 180 29.63 -19.40 8.28
N ASN A 181 28.64 -18.76 8.92
CA ASN A 181 28.13 -19.15 10.22
C ASN A 181 26.78 -19.88 10.07
N PRO A 182 26.72 -21.21 10.30
CA PRO A 182 25.48 -21.98 10.19
C PRO A 182 24.39 -21.53 11.19
N TRP A 183 24.77 -20.91 12.31
CA TRP A 183 23.79 -20.29 13.22
C TRP A 183 23.05 -19.11 12.60
N GLY A 184 23.68 -18.39 11.67
CA GLY A 184 23.02 -17.32 10.91
C GLY A 184 21.89 -17.84 10.03
N PHE A 185 22.01 -19.06 9.50
CA PHE A 185 20.93 -19.70 8.75
C PHE A 185 19.71 -20.00 9.63
N LEU A 186 19.93 -20.55 10.83
CA LEU A 186 18.86 -20.78 11.80
C LEU A 186 18.18 -19.46 12.21
N TRP A 187 18.96 -18.38 12.33
CA TRP A 187 18.44 -17.05 12.61
C TRP A 187 17.53 -16.51 11.49
N ILE A 188 17.93 -16.66 10.22
CA ILE A 188 17.09 -16.30 9.06
C ILE A 188 15.77 -17.05 9.08
N VAL A 189 15.82 -18.37 9.29
CA VAL A 189 14.61 -19.20 9.35
C VAL A 189 13.72 -18.76 10.51
N GLY A 190 14.30 -18.53 11.69
CA GLY A 190 13.58 -18.02 12.86
C GLY A 190 12.89 -16.68 12.60
N MET A 191 13.60 -15.73 11.98
CA MET A 191 13.06 -14.41 11.62
C MET A 191 11.95 -14.52 10.56
N ALA A 192 12.17 -15.30 9.50
CA ALA A 192 11.16 -15.54 8.46
C ALA A 192 9.89 -16.15 9.05
N VAL A 193 10.01 -17.18 9.89
CA VAL A 193 8.86 -17.84 10.52
C VAL A 193 8.14 -16.86 11.46
N SER A 194 8.86 -16.17 12.34
CA SER A 194 8.27 -15.25 13.32
C SER A 194 7.48 -14.13 12.64
N TRP A 195 8.08 -13.45 11.66
CA TRP A 195 7.42 -12.39 10.92
C TRP A 195 6.29 -12.90 10.02
N GLY A 196 6.49 -14.05 9.37
CA GLY A 196 5.48 -14.67 8.52
C GLY A 196 4.22 -15.06 9.30
N VAL A 197 4.39 -15.67 10.48
CA VAL A 197 3.28 -16.06 11.37
C VAL A 197 2.54 -14.82 11.87
N LEU A 198 3.27 -13.82 12.38
CA LEU A 198 2.68 -12.58 12.90
C LEU A 198 1.89 -11.85 11.81
N PHE A 199 2.48 -11.68 10.63
CA PHE A 199 1.81 -11.03 9.50
C PHE A 199 0.59 -11.80 9.01
N TYR A 200 0.65 -13.13 8.95
CA TYR A 200 -0.47 -13.98 8.56
C TYR A 200 -1.68 -13.79 9.48
N PHE A 201 -1.48 -13.85 10.80
CA PHE A 201 -2.57 -13.71 11.77
C PHE A 201 -3.14 -12.29 11.78
N MET A 202 -2.29 -11.27 11.73
CA MET A 202 -2.71 -9.87 11.67
C MET A 202 -3.62 -9.62 10.46
N MET A 203 -3.18 -10.04 9.27
CA MET A 203 -3.97 -9.87 8.04
C MET A 203 -5.24 -10.70 8.05
N LYS A 204 -5.21 -11.94 8.58
CA LYS A 204 -6.42 -12.76 8.73
C LYS A 204 -7.48 -12.06 9.59
N LEU A 205 -7.05 -11.43 10.69
CA LEU A 205 -7.93 -10.65 11.57
C LEU A 205 -8.50 -9.43 10.83
N MET A 206 -7.66 -8.71 10.09
CA MET A 206 -8.07 -7.54 9.30
C MET A 206 -9.07 -7.88 8.19
N ILE A 207 -8.86 -9.00 7.50
CA ILE A 207 -9.81 -9.53 6.49
C ILE A 207 -11.14 -9.83 7.17
N SER A 208 -11.15 -10.56 8.29
CA SER A 208 -12.40 -10.88 9.00
C SER A 208 -13.16 -9.63 9.50
N ILE A 209 -12.45 -8.60 9.97
CA ILE A 209 -13.07 -7.32 10.33
C ILE A 209 -13.66 -6.65 9.09
N SER A 210 -12.93 -6.67 7.98
CA SER A 210 -13.39 -6.09 6.73
C SER A 210 -14.63 -6.83 6.18
N GLU A 211 -14.74 -8.15 6.37
CA GLU A 211 -15.90 -8.98 5.96
C GLU A 211 -17.15 -8.52 6.68
N LYS A 212 -17.06 -8.41 8.00
CA LYS A 212 -18.17 -7.95 8.84
C LYS A 212 -18.66 -6.56 8.41
N LYS A 213 -17.76 -5.67 8.01
CA LYS A 213 -18.12 -4.31 7.56
C LYS A 213 -18.72 -4.31 6.15
N ALA A 214 -18.18 -5.11 5.24
CA ALA A 214 -18.74 -5.27 3.89
C ALA A 214 -20.18 -5.78 3.97
N ASP A 215 -20.43 -6.82 4.78
CA ASP A 215 -21.77 -7.39 4.97
C ASP A 215 -22.74 -6.37 5.61
N GLN A 216 -22.26 -5.55 6.54
CA GLN A 216 -23.04 -4.45 7.12
C GLN A 216 -23.41 -3.38 6.09
N GLU A 217 -22.49 -2.99 5.20
CA GLU A 217 -22.78 -2.03 4.14
C GLU A 217 -23.79 -2.56 3.13
N VAL A 218 -23.72 -3.85 2.77
CA VAL A 218 -24.70 -4.49 1.88
C VAL A 218 -26.09 -4.52 2.51
N ARG A 219 -26.21 -4.97 3.77
CA ARG A 219 -27.51 -5.00 4.47
C ARG A 219 -28.15 -3.61 4.61
N LYS A 220 -27.35 -2.57 4.87
CA LYS A 220 -27.86 -1.20 4.94
C LYS A 220 -28.43 -0.73 3.60
N ALA A 221 -27.76 -1.07 2.50
CA ALA A 221 -28.26 -0.73 1.17
C ALA A 221 -29.57 -1.49 0.86
N GLU A 222 -29.65 -2.78 1.20
CA GLU A 222 -30.87 -3.58 1.01
C GLU A 222 -32.05 -3.09 1.87
N CYS A 223 -31.82 -2.62 3.10
CA CYS A 223 -32.86 -2.02 3.93
C CYS A 223 -33.34 -0.68 3.37
N LEU A 224 -32.43 0.20 2.94
CA LEU A 224 -32.79 1.50 2.37
C LEU A 224 -33.55 1.36 1.04
N ASP A 225 -33.14 0.43 0.17
CA ASP A 225 -33.86 0.13 -1.07
C ASP A 225 -35.27 -0.44 -0.78
N GLY A 226 -35.44 -1.16 0.34
CA GLY A 226 -36.74 -1.66 0.79
C GLY A 226 -37.66 -0.58 1.36
N GLU A 227 -37.12 0.33 2.17
CA GLU A 227 -37.84 1.48 2.74
C GLU A 227 -38.27 2.47 1.64
N GLU A 228 -37.40 2.79 0.66
CA GLU A 228 -37.79 3.60 -0.51
C GLU A 228 -38.90 2.93 -1.34
N TYR A 229 -38.93 1.59 -1.41
CA TYR A 229 -39.95 0.86 -2.17
C TYR A 229 -41.31 0.82 -1.46
N GLU A 230 -41.33 0.80 -0.12
CA GLU A 230 -42.57 0.91 0.65
C GLU A 230 -43.12 2.34 0.64
N GLU A 231 -42.25 3.35 0.78
CA GLU A 231 -42.65 4.77 0.71
C GLU A 231 -43.22 5.13 -0.67
N TYR A 232 -42.62 4.61 -1.76
CA TYR A 232 -43.14 4.78 -3.13
C TYR A 232 -44.46 4.04 -3.37
N LYS A 233 -44.73 2.95 -2.64
CA LYS A 233 -45.99 2.22 -2.69
C LYS A 233 -47.09 2.98 -1.98
N ASP A 234 -46.81 3.54 -0.81
CA ASP A 234 -47.77 4.30 -0.02
C ASP A 234 -48.11 5.65 -0.65
N GLU A 235 -47.19 6.30 -1.39
CA GLU A 235 -47.51 7.52 -2.16
C GLU A 235 -48.35 7.27 -3.43
N ASN A 236 -48.40 6.03 -3.92
CA ASN A 236 -49.10 5.67 -5.17
C ASN A 236 -50.28 4.69 -4.94
N SER A 237 -50.71 4.49 -3.69
CA SER A 237 -51.88 3.69 -3.30
C SER A 237 -53.03 4.57 -2.81
#